data_AF-A0A3M1F1X7-F1
#
_entry.id   AF-A0A3M1F1X7-F1
#
_cell.length_a   1.000
_cell.length_b   1.000
_cell.length_c   1.000
_cell.angle_alpha   90.00
_cell.angle_beta   90.00
_cell.angle_gamma   90.00
#
_symmetry.space_group_name_H-M   'P 1'
#
loop_
_entity.id
_entity.type
_entity.pdbx_description
1 polymer ?
#
loop_
_entity_poly.entity_id
_entity_poly.type
_entity_poly.pdbx_seq_one_letter_code
_entity_poly.pdbx_strand_id
1 'polypeptide(L)'
;LVYLYSPDLLAAQEELIQAKRAVEAMETSNLGIMRETALATLEAAREKLRLLGLTPAQVERVERTGIATDHLTIYAPMGGIVIHKNAVEGMYVNTGTRIYTIADLSHLWVRLDAYESDLQWLRYGQPVAFTTEAYPGEVFEGRISFIDPVLDEKTRTVKVRVNVENPHGKLKPGMFVRSEVHAKIAGGGKVMEASLSGKWICPMHPEVIEKHPGKCPVCGMELVSTESLGYVVNARQEASLVVPASAVLVTGKRAVVYVEVPGRKMPTYEGREIVLGPRAEKDYIVYSGLSEGERVVVNGNFKLDSALQIQAKPSMMSPEGGAAPAGHAHHGGTPEKAATGHGKGKTGDGATQEKIETPEAFRRELGAFLDAYLSFVEALARDDGKGAKEAVTQMKKRLSEVNMALLSGEAHVAWMRGAEELDRTLRQAQKAGDLSEFRSALAPLSDTLTGILETFGYERKAPVYRMFCPMAFDAKGANWLQREKKVANPYFGKKMPDCGAEKGAIPLRGGTP
;
A
#
# COMPACT_ATOMS: atom_id res chain seq x y z
N LEU A 1 20.09 -30.04 6.30
CA LEU A 1 20.41 -31.12 5.35
C LEU A 1 19.22 -32.06 5.24
N VAL A 2 19.09 -32.76 4.12
CA VAL A 2 17.99 -33.70 3.83
C VAL A 2 18.57 -34.96 3.25
N TYR A 3 18.13 -36.12 3.72
CA TYR A 3 18.49 -37.41 3.12
C TYR A 3 17.31 -37.91 2.30
N LEU A 4 17.53 -38.24 1.03
CA LEU A 4 16.47 -38.53 0.09
C LEU A 4 16.85 -39.68 -0.83
N TYR A 5 15.93 -40.64 -0.98
CA TYR A 5 16.00 -41.67 -2.00
C TYR A 5 15.53 -41.11 -3.35
N SER A 6 16.29 -41.34 -4.42
CA SER A 6 15.92 -40.92 -5.78
C SER A 6 16.48 -41.87 -6.84
N PRO A 7 15.61 -42.59 -7.56
CA PRO A 7 16.01 -43.43 -8.70
C PRO A 7 16.64 -42.61 -9.83
N ASP A 8 16.13 -41.41 -10.11
CA ASP A 8 16.64 -40.54 -11.17
C ASP A 8 18.07 -40.08 -10.90
N LEU A 9 18.39 -39.81 -9.63
CA LEU A 9 19.74 -39.49 -9.20
C LEU A 9 20.68 -40.68 -9.26
N LEU A 10 20.19 -41.89 -8.99
CA LEU A 10 20.97 -43.12 -9.18
C LEU A 10 21.34 -43.28 -10.66
N ALA A 11 20.37 -43.14 -11.56
CA ALA A 11 20.58 -43.21 -13.01
C ALA A 11 21.58 -42.15 -13.48
N ALA A 12 21.45 -40.90 -13.01
CA ALA A 12 22.39 -39.83 -13.36
C ALA A 12 23.82 -40.07 -12.85
N GLN A 13 23.99 -40.73 -11.70
CA GLN A 13 25.32 -41.13 -11.21
C GLN A 13 25.92 -42.24 -12.06
N GLU A 14 25.13 -43.24 -12.46
CA GLU A 14 25.58 -44.30 -13.38
C GLU A 14 26.00 -43.73 -14.75
N GLU A 15 25.25 -42.77 -15.29
CA GLU A 15 25.63 -42.05 -16.51
C GLU A 15 27.00 -41.37 -16.36
N LEU A 16 27.26 -40.70 -15.23
CA LEU A 16 28.56 -40.08 -14.96
C LEU A 16 29.69 -41.13 -14.90
N ILE A 17 29.47 -42.25 -14.20
CA ILE A 17 30.45 -43.33 -14.06
C ILE A 17 30.76 -43.93 -15.44
N GLN A 18 29.75 -44.15 -16.28
CA GLN A 18 29.92 -44.65 -17.63
C GLN A 18 30.67 -43.66 -18.53
N ALA A 19 30.32 -42.37 -18.48
CA ALA A 19 31.01 -41.32 -19.21
C ALA A 19 32.49 -41.22 -18.82
N LYS A 20 32.79 -41.35 -17.52
CA LYS A 20 34.18 -41.37 -17.01
C LYS A 20 34.95 -42.57 -17.54
N ARG A 21 34.38 -43.79 -17.48
CA ARG A 21 35.02 -45.00 -18.03
C ARG A 21 35.27 -44.88 -19.53
N ALA A 22 34.36 -44.24 -20.28
CA ALA A 22 34.55 -44.00 -21.70
C ALA A 22 35.74 -43.08 -21.99
N VAL A 23 35.95 -42.04 -21.17
CA VAL A 23 37.13 -41.16 -21.26
C VAL A 23 38.40 -41.92 -20.91
N GLU A 24 38.41 -42.72 -19.83
CA GLU A 24 39.58 -43.51 -19.40
C GLU A 24 39.99 -44.55 -20.47
N ALA A 25 39.02 -45.23 -21.09
CA ALA A 25 39.27 -46.18 -22.17
C ALA A 25 39.85 -45.52 -23.45
N MET A 26 39.71 -44.20 -23.59
CA MET A 26 40.22 -43.43 -24.73
C MET A 26 41.60 -42.80 -24.47
N GLU A 27 42.19 -42.94 -23.27
CA GLU A 27 43.56 -42.48 -23.02
C GLU A 27 44.60 -43.17 -23.93
N THR A 28 44.28 -44.37 -24.40
CA THR A 28 45.16 -45.18 -25.27
C THR A 28 44.88 -45.05 -26.78
N SER A 29 43.90 -44.23 -27.22
CA SER A 29 43.49 -44.15 -28.63
C SER A 29 43.84 -42.81 -29.31
N ASN A 30 44.35 -42.88 -30.54
CA ASN A 30 44.90 -41.72 -31.30
C ASN A 30 43.84 -40.87 -32.05
N LEU A 31 42.54 -41.00 -31.73
CA LEU A 31 41.45 -40.29 -32.42
C LEU A 31 40.96 -39.08 -31.62
N GLY A 32 41.52 -37.89 -31.91
CA GLY A 32 41.24 -36.66 -31.18
C GLY A 32 39.76 -36.28 -31.08
N ILE A 33 38.97 -36.48 -32.14
CA ILE A 33 37.53 -36.16 -32.20
C ILE A 33 36.71 -37.02 -31.22
N MET A 34 37.05 -38.29 -31.07
CA MET A 34 36.33 -39.20 -30.16
C MET A 34 36.59 -38.82 -28.70
N ARG A 35 37.84 -38.45 -28.37
CA ARG A 35 38.22 -37.99 -27.03
C ARG A 35 37.48 -36.70 -26.66
N GLU A 36 37.39 -35.74 -27.57
CA GLU A 36 36.65 -34.49 -27.35
C GLU A 36 35.17 -34.74 -27.07
N THR A 37 34.55 -35.65 -27.84
CA THR A 37 33.14 -36.03 -27.63
C THR A 37 32.92 -36.72 -26.29
N ALA A 38 33.83 -37.61 -25.88
CA ALA A 38 33.76 -38.29 -24.59
C ALA A 38 33.91 -37.30 -23.41
N LEU A 39 34.83 -36.35 -23.52
CA LEU A 39 35.01 -35.28 -22.52
C LEU A 39 33.77 -34.38 -22.41
N ALA A 40 33.18 -33.97 -23.54
CA ALA A 40 31.95 -33.19 -23.52
C ALA A 40 30.78 -33.95 -22.85
N THR A 41 30.71 -35.27 -23.06
CA THR A 41 29.71 -36.14 -22.42
C THR A 41 29.92 -36.23 -20.91
N LEU A 42 31.17 -36.35 -20.46
CA LEU A 42 31.53 -36.36 -19.05
C LEU A 42 31.14 -35.03 -18.38
N GLU A 43 31.46 -33.89 -19.01
CA GLU A 43 31.05 -32.56 -18.51
C GLU A 43 29.53 -32.38 -18.45
N ALA A 44 28.80 -32.88 -19.46
CA ALA A 44 27.33 -32.85 -19.44
C ALA A 44 26.75 -33.68 -18.27
N ALA A 45 27.34 -34.84 -17.97
CA ALA A 45 26.92 -35.66 -16.83
C ALA A 45 27.23 -34.99 -15.48
N ARG A 46 28.38 -34.30 -15.35
CA ARG A 46 28.73 -33.49 -14.17
C ARG A 46 27.72 -32.38 -13.95
N GLU A 47 27.41 -31.63 -15.01
CA GLU A 47 26.49 -30.51 -14.94
C GLU A 47 25.06 -30.97 -14.60
N LYS A 48 24.62 -32.11 -15.15
CA LYS A 48 23.34 -32.73 -14.79
C LYS A 48 23.23 -32.98 -13.29
N LEU A 49 24.25 -33.57 -12.66
CA LEU A 49 24.24 -33.80 -11.20
C LEU A 49 24.30 -32.50 -10.40
N ARG A 50 25.06 -31.50 -10.86
CA ARG A 50 25.11 -30.18 -10.24
C ARG A 50 23.73 -29.51 -10.24
N LEU A 51 23.02 -29.57 -11.36
CA LEU A 51 21.65 -29.04 -11.50
C LEU A 51 20.64 -29.78 -10.62
N LEU A 52 20.87 -31.08 -10.36
CA LEU A 52 20.08 -31.86 -9.41
C LEU A 52 20.47 -31.61 -7.93
N GLY A 53 21.41 -30.69 -7.68
CA GLY A 53 21.73 -30.18 -6.35
C GLY A 53 22.92 -30.85 -5.65
N LEU A 54 23.71 -31.67 -6.36
CA LEU A 54 24.95 -32.20 -5.80
C LEU A 54 26.03 -31.12 -5.76
N THR A 55 26.78 -31.10 -4.65
CA THR A 55 27.98 -30.26 -4.53
C THR A 55 29.11 -30.80 -5.39
N PRO A 56 30.06 -29.96 -5.85
CA PRO A 56 31.24 -30.41 -6.58
C PRO A 56 32.00 -31.55 -5.89
N ALA A 57 32.14 -31.49 -4.56
CA ALA A 57 32.77 -32.54 -3.76
C ALA A 57 31.99 -33.87 -3.75
N GLN A 58 30.66 -33.83 -3.83
CA GLN A 58 29.84 -35.03 -3.96
C GLN A 58 29.97 -35.66 -5.35
N VAL A 59 30.02 -34.84 -6.40
CA VAL A 59 30.24 -35.30 -7.79
C VAL A 59 31.62 -35.96 -7.91
N GLU A 60 32.69 -35.28 -7.45
CA GLU A 60 34.05 -35.82 -7.46
C GLU A 60 34.16 -37.13 -6.68
N ARG A 61 33.43 -37.25 -5.56
CA ARG A 61 33.38 -38.50 -4.79
C ARG A 61 32.79 -39.64 -5.61
N VAL A 62 31.68 -39.42 -6.32
CA VAL A 62 31.07 -40.44 -7.21
C VAL A 62 32.04 -40.86 -8.30
N GLU A 63 32.75 -39.90 -8.92
CA GLU A 63 33.77 -40.19 -9.92
C GLU A 63 34.91 -41.03 -9.33
N ARG A 64 35.41 -40.67 -8.15
CA ARG A 64 36.54 -41.34 -7.52
C ARG A 64 36.19 -42.74 -7.04
N THR A 65 35.02 -42.93 -6.44
CA THR A 65 34.60 -44.24 -5.90
C THR A 65 34.05 -45.15 -6.99
N GLY A 66 33.47 -44.60 -8.06
CA GLY A 66 32.80 -45.40 -9.09
C GLY A 66 31.59 -46.16 -8.58
N ILE A 67 30.98 -45.69 -7.49
CA ILE A 67 29.82 -46.32 -6.83
C ILE A 67 28.68 -45.31 -6.83
N ALA A 68 27.57 -45.68 -7.48
CA ALA A 68 26.33 -44.92 -7.44
C ALA A 68 25.54 -45.29 -6.17
N THR A 69 24.90 -44.28 -5.54
CA THR A 69 24.03 -44.50 -4.38
C THR A 69 22.60 -44.09 -4.68
N ASP A 70 21.65 -44.85 -4.16
CA ASP A 70 20.21 -44.61 -4.30
C ASP A 70 19.69 -43.52 -3.34
N HIS A 71 20.45 -43.22 -2.30
CA HIS A 71 20.19 -42.14 -1.36
C HIS A 71 21.22 -41.01 -1.47
N LEU A 72 20.76 -39.76 -1.36
CA LEU A 72 21.58 -38.56 -1.42
C LEU A 72 21.33 -37.64 -0.23
N THR A 73 22.40 -36.99 0.25
CA THR A 73 22.30 -35.85 1.17
C THR A 73 22.27 -34.53 0.40
N ILE A 74 21.17 -33.79 0.50
CA ILE A 74 21.07 -32.41 0.01
C ILE A 74 21.44 -31.45 1.15
N TYR A 75 22.43 -30.60 0.91
CA TYR A 75 22.89 -29.59 1.86
C TYR A 75 22.14 -28.27 1.71
N ALA A 76 22.22 -27.42 2.73
CA ALA A 76 21.72 -26.07 2.63
C ALA A 76 22.60 -25.25 1.65
N PRO A 77 22.02 -24.53 0.69
CA PRO A 77 22.81 -23.73 -0.26
C PRO A 77 23.47 -22.51 0.38
N MET A 78 22.98 -22.09 1.56
CA MET A 78 23.50 -20.98 2.33
C MET A 78 23.39 -21.25 3.83
N GLY A 79 24.22 -20.58 4.63
CA GLY A 79 24.03 -20.49 6.08
C GLY A 79 22.77 -19.68 6.40
N GLY A 80 22.09 -20.03 7.49
CA GLY A 80 20.90 -19.30 7.93
C GLY A 80 20.04 -20.11 8.89
N ILE A 81 18.86 -19.59 9.19
CA ILE A 81 17.87 -20.19 10.08
C ILE A 81 16.75 -20.79 9.25
N VAL A 82 16.34 -22.01 9.61
CA VAL A 82 15.16 -22.65 9.00
C VAL A 82 13.91 -21.94 9.51
N ILE A 83 13.26 -21.17 8.65
CA ILE A 83 12.02 -20.44 8.98
C ILE A 83 10.76 -21.26 8.69
N HIS A 84 10.86 -22.23 7.77
CA HIS A 84 9.79 -23.18 7.51
C HIS A 84 10.35 -24.58 7.25
N LYS A 85 9.72 -25.58 7.86
CA LYS A 85 9.93 -27.00 7.59
C LYS A 85 8.61 -27.57 7.06
N ASN A 86 8.54 -27.81 5.76
CA ASN A 86 7.30 -28.27 5.11
C ASN A 86 7.32 -29.77 4.83
N ALA A 87 8.49 -30.42 4.88
CA ALA A 87 8.61 -31.86 4.74
C ALA A 87 8.97 -32.53 6.07
N VAL A 88 8.46 -33.74 6.24
CA VAL A 88 8.74 -34.63 7.35
C VAL A 88 9.34 -35.93 6.83
N GLU A 89 9.93 -36.70 7.72
CA GLU A 89 10.47 -38.01 7.38
C GLU A 89 9.37 -38.94 6.83
N GLY A 90 9.71 -39.76 5.84
CA GLY A 90 8.76 -40.64 5.15
C GLY A 90 7.88 -39.95 4.08
N MET A 91 7.92 -38.62 3.98
CA MET A 91 7.19 -37.88 2.96
C MET A 91 7.83 -38.05 1.58
N TYR A 92 7.03 -38.39 0.58
CA TYR A 92 7.43 -38.33 -0.82
C TYR A 92 7.47 -36.88 -1.32
N VAL A 93 8.52 -36.50 -2.05
CA VAL A 93 8.70 -35.13 -2.57
C VAL A 93 9.03 -35.17 -4.06
N ASN A 94 8.43 -34.24 -4.80
CA ASN A 94 8.67 -34.05 -6.24
C ASN A 94 9.60 -32.87 -6.49
N THR A 95 10.15 -32.77 -7.71
CA THR A 95 10.83 -31.56 -8.18
C THR A 95 9.94 -30.33 -8.00
N GLY A 96 10.48 -29.26 -7.41
CA GLY A 96 9.73 -28.05 -7.05
C GLY A 96 9.06 -28.10 -5.67
N THR A 97 9.06 -29.24 -4.99
CA THR A 97 8.55 -29.33 -3.62
C THR A 97 9.48 -28.59 -2.67
N ARG A 98 8.95 -27.58 -1.98
CA ARG A 98 9.70 -26.79 -1.01
C ARG A 98 9.86 -27.55 0.30
N ILE A 99 11.00 -28.21 0.51
CA ILE A 99 11.27 -29.02 1.71
C ILE A 99 11.50 -28.14 2.95
N TYR A 100 12.43 -27.19 2.83
CA TYR A 100 12.79 -26.22 3.85
C TYR A 100 12.83 -24.81 3.25
N THR A 101 12.60 -23.79 4.06
CA THR A 101 12.93 -22.40 3.73
C THR A 101 13.97 -21.92 4.72
N ILE A 102 15.12 -21.48 4.21
CA ILE A 102 16.24 -20.98 4.99
C ILE A 102 16.36 -19.49 4.70
N ALA A 103 16.52 -18.68 5.75
CA ALA A 103 16.75 -17.25 5.63
C ALA A 103 17.95 -16.86 6.48
N ASP A 104 18.78 -15.96 5.96
CA ASP A 104 19.73 -15.23 6.79
C ASP A 104 18.97 -14.12 7.52
N LEU A 105 19.02 -14.13 8.85
CA LEU A 105 18.35 -13.15 9.71
C LEU A 105 19.33 -12.11 10.30
N SER A 106 20.58 -12.08 9.82
CA SER A 106 21.60 -11.11 10.22
C SER A 106 21.26 -9.68 9.79
N HIS A 107 20.49 -9.53 8.71
CA HIS A 107 19.98 -8.26 8.20
C HIS A 107 18.48 -8.38 8.02
N LEU A 108 17.72 -7.47 8.61
CA LEU A 108 16.28 -7.48 8.60
C LEU A 108 15.72 -6.20 8.02
N TRP A 109 14.48 -6.27 7.57
CA TRP A 109 13.68 -5.11 7.22
C TRP A 109 12.63 -4.87 8.28
N VAL A 110 12.62 -3.65 8.79
CA VAL A 110 11.50 -3.10 9.52
C VAL A 110 10.57 -2.43 8.51
N ARG A 111 9.28 -2.77 8.56
CA ARG A 111 8.24 -2.17 7.73
C ARG A 111 7.37 -1.28 8.61
N LEU A 112 7.42 0.02 8.34
CA LEU A 112 6.65 1.04 9.05
C LEU A 112 5.51 1.53 8.18
N ASP A 113 4.47 2.01 8.83
CA ASP A 113 3.35 2.70 8.21
C ASP A 113 3.46 4.19 8.51
N ALA A 114 3.69 4.99 7.46
CA ALA A 114 3.76 6.44 7.56
C ALA A 114 2.46 7.07 7.06
N TYR A 115 1.88 8.00 7.82
CA TYR A 115 0.73 8.77 7.37
C TYR A 115 1.09 9.73 6.25
N GLU A 116 0.12 10.04 5.39
CA GLU A 116 0.29 10.97 4.26
C GLU A 116 0.86 12.33 4.70
N SER A 117 0.42 12.85 5.86
CA SER A 117 0.90 14.11 6.45
C SER A 117 2.38 14.09 6.82
N ASP A 118 2.96 12.92 7.04
CA ASP A 118 4.31 12.76 7.57
C ASP A 118 5.33 12.52 6.44
N LEU A 119 4.87 12.16 5.25
CA LEU A 119 5.70 11.85 4.08
C LEU A 119 6.67 12.97 3.72
N GLN A 120 6.25 14.22 3.91
CA GLN A 120 7.10 15.37 3.64
C GLN A 120 8.34 15.44 4.53
N TRP A 121 8.32 14.78 5.68
CA TRP A 121 9.41 14.71 6.65
C TRP A 121 10.34 13.52 6.45
N LEU A 122 9.93 12.53 5.65
CA LEU A 122 10.65 11.29 5.45
C LEU A 122 11.50 11.34 4.17
N ARG A 123 12.77 10.96 4.27
CA ARG A 123 13.70 10.90 3.15
C ARG A 123 14.50 9.60 3.14
N TYR A 124 14.94 9.19 1.96
CA TYR A 124 15.83 8.04 1.81
C TYR A 124 17.12 8.22 2.62
N GLY A 125 17.60 7.16 3.27
CA GLY A 125 18.82 7.18 4.08
C GLY A 125 18.69 7.80 5.47
N GLN A 126 17.54 8.41 5.78
CA GLN A 126 17.29 9.04 7.08
C GLN A 126 17.40 8.01 8.21
N PRO A 127 18.09 8.33 9.32
CA PRO A 127 18.15 7.45 10.48
C PRO A 127 16.78 7.35 11.14
N VAL A 128 16.45 6.15 11.59
CA VAL A 128 15.19 5.82 12.23
C VAL A 128 15.48 5.05 13.50
N ALA A 129 14.97 5.55 14.62
CA ALA A 129 14.98 4.84 15.89
C ALA A 129 13.66 4.10 16.08
N PHE A 130 13.73 2.89 16.61
CA PHE A 130 12.55 2.12 16.95
C PHE A 130 12.77 1.24 18.18
N THR A 131 11.67 0.88 18.81
CA THR A 131 11.62 0.02 19.98
C THR A 131 10.69 -1.16 19.69
N THR A 132 10.82 -2.23 20.48
CA THR A 132 9.93 -3.39 20.41
C THR A 132 9.53 -3.80 21.81
N GLU A 133 8.32 -4.34 21.95
CA GLU A 133 7.80 -4.80 23.24
C GLU A 133 8.61 -5.98 23.81
N ALA A 134 9.28 -6.74 22.96
CA ALA A 134 10.11 -7.87 23.38
C ALA A 134 11.37 -7.44 24.16
N TYR A 135 11.85 -6.22 23.95
CA TYR A 135 13.03 -5.66 24.62
C TYR A 135 12.74 -4.22 25.08
N PRO A 136 11.92 -4.04 26.14
CA PRO A 136 11.56 -2.71 26.63
C PRO A 136 12.80 -1.91 27.05
N GLY A 137 12.87 -0.64 26.62
CA GLY A 137 13.98 0.27 26.93
C GLY A 137 15.22 0.12 26.04
N GLU A 138 15.30 -0.92 25.20
CA GLU A 138 16.34 -1.04 24.17
C GLU A 138 15.89 -0.33 22.90
N VAL A 139 16.73 0.60 22.41
CA VAL A 139 16.50 1.33 21.16
C VAL A 139 17.34 0.70 20.07
N PHE A 140 16.68 0.35 18.97
CA PHE A 140 17.31 -0.14 17.76
C PHE A 140 17.33 0.96 16.72
N GLU A 141 18.39 1.00 15.92
CA GLU A 141 18.57 1.98 14.86
C GLU A 141 18.57 1.29 13.50
N GLY A 142 18.06 2.01 12.50
CA GLY A 142 18.11 1.61 11.11
C GLY A 142 18.04 2.82 10.19
N ARG A 143 18.06 2.57 8.88
CA ARG A 143 17.95 3.62 7.86
C ARG A 143 16.85 3.35 6.88
N ILE A 144 16.12 4.39 6.48
CA ILE A 144 15.10 4.29 5.44
C ILE A 144 15.76 3.85 4.13
N SER A 145 15.37 2.68 3.65
CA SER A 145 15.87 2.08 2.41
C SER A 145 14.87 2.15 1.27
N PHE A 146 13.59 2.35 1.58
CA PHE A 146 12.55 2.50 0.56
C PHE A 146 11.33 3.20 1.14
N ILE A 147 10.73 4.10 0.37
CA ILE A 147 9.43 4.69 0.66
C ILE A 147 8.55 4.30 -0.52
N ASP A 148 7.47 3.56 -0.26
CA ASP A 148 6.58 3.08 -1.31
C ASP A 148 5.98 4.25 -2.10
N PRO A 149 6.03 4.27 -3.43
CA PRO A 149 5.41 5.33 -4.21
C PRO A 149 3.88 5.28 -4.19
N VAL A 150 3.28 4.19 -3.69
CA VAL A 150 1.83 3.99 -3.66
C VAL A 150 1.30 4.14 -2.22
N LEU A 151 0.27 4.98 -2.08
CA LEU A 151 -0.52 5.11 -0.85
C LEU A 151 -1.51 3.95 -0.75
N ASP A 152 -1.56 3.28 0.40
CA ASP A 152 -2.62 2.32 0.70
C ASP A 152 -3.92 3.09 1.02
N GLU A 153 -4.92 2.96 0.14
CA GLU A 153 -6.16 3.75 0.22
C GLU A 153 -7.03 3.42 1.45
N LYS A 154 -6.89 2.21 2.01
CA LYS A 154 -7.68 1.73 3.15
C LYS A 154 -7.14 2.30 4.45
N THR A 155 -5.83 2.29 4.61
CA THR A 155 -5.14 2.76 5.81
C THR A 155 -4.73 4.22 5.72
N ARG A 156 -4.70 4.80 4.51
CA ARG A 156 -4.14 6.13 4.21
C ARG A 156 -2.69 6.26 4.69
N THR A 157 -1.94 5.18 4.54
CA THR A 157 -0.52 5.10 4.90
C THR A 157 0.32 4.66 3.73
N VAL A 158 1.59 5.04 3.76
CA VAL A 158 2.62 4.58 2.84
C VAL A 158 3.56 3.66 3.59
N LYS A 159 3.92 2.54 2.96
CA LYS A 159 4.89 1.60 3.53
C LYS A 159 6.30 2.17 3.44
N VAL A 160 6.97 2.26 4.58
CA VAL A 160 8.37 2.69 4.67
C VAL A 160 9.21 1.51 5.12
N ARG A 161 10.23 1.16 4.33
CA ARG A 161 11.18 0.11 4.65
C ARG A 161 12.42 0.70 5.29
N VAL A 162 12.82 0.12 6.40
CA VAL A 162 14.02 0.47 7.14
C VAL A 162 14.92 -0.76 7.19
N ASN A 163 16.17 -0.61 6.76
CA ASN A 163 17.19 -1.64 6.91
C ASN A 163 17.75 -1.61 8.32
N VAL A 164 17.92 -2.80 8.92
CA VAL A 164 18.37 -2.97 10.30
C VAL A 164 19.35 -4.13 10.38
N GLU A 165 20.46 -3.89 11.06
CA GLU A 165 21.42 -4.94 11.42
C GLU A 165 20.94 -5.72 12.65
N ASN A 166 21.07 -7.04 12.60
CA ASN A 166 20.66 -7.96 13.65
C ASN A 166 21.77 -8.96 14.01
N PRO A 167 22.99 -8.49 14.35
CA PRO A 167 24.17 -9.35 14.53
C PRO A 167 24.00 -10.38 15.65
N HIS A 168 23.20 -10.05 16.67
CA HIS A 168 22.95 -10.91 17.82
C HIS A 168 21.64 -11.70 17.71
N GLY A 169 20.90 -11.60 16.59
CA GLY A 169 19.67 -12.35 16.38
C GLY A 169 18.52 -12.01 17.35
N LYS A 170 18.59 -10.84 18.02
CA LYS A 170 17.58 -10.42 19.00
C LYS A 170 16.24 -10.16 18.31
N LEU A 171 16.27 -9.50 17.16
CA LEU A 171 15.08 -9.17 16.38
C LEU A 171 14.64 -10.40 15.60
N LYS A 172 13.34 -10.71 15.66
CA LYS A 172 12.74 -11.83 14.94
C LYS A 172 11.68 -11.32 13.95
N PRO A 173 11.59 -11.92 12.75
CA PRO A 173 10.51 -11.62 11.82
C PRO A 173 9.13 -11.75 12.47
N GLY A 174 8.25 -10.80 12.19
CA GLY A 174 6.88 -10.76 12.74
C GLY A 174 6.73 -10.03 14.07
N MET A 175 7.83 -9.55 14.69
CA MET A 175 7.74 -8.66 15.85
C MET A 175 7.11 -7.32 15.46
N PHE A 176 6.28 -6.78 16.37
CA PHE A 176 5.83 -5.40 16.28
C PHE A 176 6.93 -4.45 16.75
N VAL A 177 7.01 -3.31 16.08
CA VAL A 177 7.92 -2.23 16.42
C VAL A 177 7.16 -0.92 16.46
N ARG A 178 7.61 -0.01 17.32
CA ARG A 178 7.19 1.39 17.32
C ARG A 178 8.38 2.24 16.95
N SER A 179 8.21 3.10 15.97
CA SER A 179 9.27 3.96 15.48
C SER A 179 8.91 5.42 15.67
N GLU A 180 9.93 6.22 16.00
CA GLU A 180 9.84 7.67 16.02
C GLU A 180 10.94 8.22 15.09
N VAL A 181 10.54 9.10 14.19
CA VAL A 181 11.45 9.75 13.23
C VAL A 181 11.48 11.24 13.54
N HIS A 182 12.64 11.73 13.97
CA HIS A 182 12.85 13.16 14.22
C HIS A 182 13.49 13.80 12.98
N ALA A 183 12.74 14.62 12.26
CA ALA A 183 13.25 15.41 11.15
C ALA A 183 13.69 16.79 11.66
N LYS A 184 14.94 17.19 11.37
CA LYS A 184 15.34 18.60 11.55
C LYS A 184 14.89 19.38 10.32
N ILE A 185 14.35 20.57 10.53
CA ILE A 185 13.74 21.37 9.48
C ILE A 185 14.62 22.60 9.21
N ALA A 186 14.93 22.84 7.94
CA ALA A 186 15.61 24.04 7.46
C ALA A 186 14.62 25.13 7.04
N GLY A 187 15.12 26.27 6.57
CA GLY A 187 14.33 27.28 5.87
C GLY A 187 13.48 26.68 4.75
N GLY A 188 12.23 27.13 4.65
CA GLY A 188 11.28 26.69 3.63
C GLY A 188 10.74 25.26 3.80
N GLY A 189 10.80 24.70 5.02
CA GLY A 189 10.19 23.40 5.33
C GLY A 189 10.92 22.17 4.78
N LYS A 190 12.17 22.32 4.34
CA LYS A 190 12.98 21.21 3.84
C LYS A 190 13.62 20.42 4.97
N VAL A 191 13.73 19.09 4.79
CA VAL A 191 14.36 18.20 5.76
C VAL A 191 15.88 18.34 5.71
N MET A 192 16.49 18.49 6.88
CA MET A 192 17.92 18.44 7.09
C MET A 192 18.30 17.25 7.93
N GLU A 193 19.40 16.62 7.56
CA GLU A 193 20.03 15.59 8.37
C GLU A 193 21.53 15.88 8.41
N ALA A 194 22.03 16.27 9.59
CA ALA A 194 23.42 16.70 9.74
C ALA A 194 24.40 15.57 9.40
N SER A 195 24.00 14.32 9.61
CA SER A 195 24.82 13.16 9.25
C SER A 195 24.90 12.89 7.75
N LEU A 196 24.02 13.46 6.93
CA LEU A 196 23.95 13.26 5.48
C LEU A 196 24.32 14.51 4.67
N SER A 197 24.26 15.69 5.28
CA SER A 197 24.59 16.97 4.64
C SER A 197 25.94 16.96 3.90
N GLY A 198 25.89 17.17 2.58
CA GLY A 198 27.08 17.25 1.70
C GLY A 198 27.76 15.91 1.44
N LYS A 199 27.07 14.79 1.71
CA LYS A 199 27.55 13.44 1.47
C LYS A 199 26.90 12.80 0.26
N TRP A 200 27.46 11.68 -0.14
CA TRP A 200 27.02 10.82 -1.23
C TRP A 200 26.54 9.49 -0.67
N ILE A 201 25.40 8.99 -1.13
CA ILE A 201 24.76 7.78 -0.62
C ILE A 201 24.42 6.84 -1.78
N CYS A 202 24.52 5.54 -1.56
CA CYS A 202 24.12 4.56 -2.58
C CYS A 202 22.58 4.46 -2.66
N PRO A 203 21.96 4.49 -3.85
CA PRO A 203 20.50 4.31 -4.01
C PRO A 203 19.96 2.95 -3.57
N MET A 204 20.82 1.93 -3.46
CA MET A 204 20.44 0.56 -3.09
C MET A 204 20.90 0.15 -1.69
N HIS A 205 21.86 0.85 -1.11
CA HIS A 205 22.47 0.54 0.18
C HIS A 205 22.58 1.83 1.00
N PRO A 206 21.53 2.22 1.74
CA PRO A 206 21.50 3.50 2.47
C PRO A 206 22.55 3.59 3.58
N GLU A 207 23.20 2.49 3.93
CA GLU A 207 24.30 2.38 4.89
C GLU A 207 25.64 2.83 4.28
N VAL A 208 25.76 2.77 2.94
CA VAL A 208 26.97 3.19 2.22
C VAL A 208 26.89 4.68 1.96
N ILE A 209 27.63 5.44 2.78
CA ILE A 209 27.68 6.90 2.74
C ILE A 209 29.14 7.35 2.66
N GLU A 210 29.48 8.12 1.62
CA GLU A 210 30.82 8.61 1.35
C GLU A 210 30.87 10.15 1.30
N LYS A 211 32.08 10.71 1.46
CA LYS A 211 32.30 12.16 1.39
C LYS A 211 32.48 12.67 -0.05
N HIS A 212 32.66 11.78 -1.02
CA HIS A 212 32.92 12.11 -2.41
C HIS A 212 32.09 11.23 -3.34
N PRO A 213 31.87 11.66 -4.60
CA PRO A 213 31.28 10.79 -5.61
C PRO A 213 32.15 9.54 -5.80
N GLY A 214 31.52 8.45 -6.23
CA GLY A 214 32.19 7.16 -6.40
C GLY A 214 31.20 6.04 -6.71
N LYS A 215 31.69 4.80 -6.64
CA LYS A 215 30.85 3.59 -6.78
C LYS A 215 30.67 2.92 -5.43
N CYS A 216 29.48 2.39 -5.21
CA CYS A 216 29.18 1.58 -4.03
C CYS A 216 30.01 0.28 -4.06
N PRO A 217 30.70 -0.10 -2.98
CA PRO A 217 31.49 -1.33 -2.92
C PRO A 217 30.63 -2.60 -2.88
N VAL A 218 29.33 -2.47 -2.59
CA VAL A 218 28.40 -3.60 -2.44
C VAL A 218 27.70 -3.95 -3.76
N CYS A 219 27.12 -2.97 -4.47
CA CYS A 219 26.45 -3.21 -5.78
C CYS A 219 27.18 -2.65 -7.00
N GLY A 220 28.21 -1.82 -6.85
CA GLY A 220 28.90 -1.18 -7.96
C GLY A 220 28.18 0.00 -8.62
N MET A 221 26.98 0.38 -8.15
CA MET A 221 26.24 1.55 -8.65
C MET A 221 26.91 2.87 -8.25
N GLU A 222 26.71 3.90 -9.05
CA GLU A 222 27.16 5.26 -8.71
C GLU A 222 26.43 5.78 -7.47
N LEU A 223 27.19 6.40 -6.56
CA LEU A 223 26.63 7.11 -5.42
C LEU A 223 25.90 8.36 -5.92
N VAL A 224 24.81 8.71 -5.27
CA VAL A 224 24.04 9.93 -5.54
C VAL A 224 24.24 10.93 -4.42
N SER A 225 24.22 12.22 -4.77
CA SER A 225 24.38 13.26 -3.78
C SER A 225 23.13 13.36 -2.90
N THR A 226 23.31 13.63 -1.61
CA THR A 226 22.18 13.75 -0.67
C THR A 226 21.27 14.94 -1.02
N GLU A 227 21.79 15.98 -1.69
CA GLU A 227 20.95 17.07 -2.20
C GLU A 227 19.94 16.60 -3.22
N SER A 228 20.33 15.69 -4.12
CA SER A 228 19.44 15.12 -5.13
C SER A 228 18.28 14.31 -4.52
N LEU A 229 18.47 13.83 -3.28
CA LEU A 229 17.46 13.12 -2.49
C LEU A 229 16.62 14.05 -1.61
N GLY A 230 16.77 15.36 -1.76
CA GLY A 230 15.95 16.37 -1.08
C GLY A 230 16.46 16.83 0.28
N TYR A 231 17.71 16.52 0.65
CA TYR A 231 18.37 17.08 1.83
C TYR A 231 18.97 18.47 1.53
N VAL A 232 19.02 19.32 2.55
CA VAL A 232 19.67 20.64 2.47
C VAL A 232 21.04 20.59 3.16
N VAL A 233 22.05 21.20 2.53
CA VAL A 233 23.47 21.09 2.94
C VAL A 233 23.94 22.27 3.81
N ASN A 234 23.20 23.38 3.76
CA ASN A 234 23.58 24.62 4.43
C ASN A 234 22.45 25.10 5.36
N ALA A 235 22.57 24.77 6.64
CA ALA A 235 21.65 25.19 7.70
C ALA A 235 21.82 26.65 8.15
N ARG A 236 22.83 27.38 7.64
CA ARG A 236 23.10 28.77 8.07
C ARG A 236 22.16 29.81 7.46
N GLN A 237 21.38 29.46 6.44
CA GLN A 237 20.40 30.37 5.85
C GLN A 237 18.99 30.01 6.31
N GLU A 238 18.59 30.71 7.37
CA GLU A 238 17.22 30.99 7.83
C GLU A 238 16.47 29.80 8.45
N ALA A 239 16.37 29.81 9.78
CA ALA A 239 15.38 29.00 10.48
C ALA A 239 13.99 29.34 9.93
N SER A 240 13.16 28.33 9.68
CA SER A 240 11.78 28.57 9.23
C SER A 240 11.00 29.30 10.32
N LEU A 241 10.27 30.35 9.95
CA LEU A 241 9.34 31.01 10.85
C LEU A 241 8.24 29.99 11.24
N VAL A 242 8.01 29.84 12.54
CA VAL A 242 7.00 28.92 13.07
C VAL A 242 6.02 29.66 13.95
N VAL A 243 4.78 29.16 13.99
CA VAL A 243 3.71 29.68 14.83
C VAL A 243 3.04 28.53 15.59
N PRO A 244 2.70 28.68 16.88
CA PRO A 244 1.96 27.64 17.60
C PRO A 244 0.65 27.29 16.90
N ALA A 245 0.34 26.00 16.79
CA ALA A 245 -0.88 25.53 16.14
C ALA A 245 -2.16 26.11 16.76
N SER A 246 -2.14 26.42 18.06
CA SER A 246 -3.27 27.02 18.75
C SER A 246 -3.55 28.48 18.34
N ALA A 247 -2.57 29.19 17.77
CA ALA A 247 -2.77 30.57 17.31
C ALA A 247 -3.46 30.65 15.95
N VAL A 248 -3.38 29.57 15.16
CA VAL A 248 -3.87 29.52 13.78
C VAL A 248 -5.34 29.13 13.74
N LEU A 249 -6.14 29.93 13.02
CA LEU A 249 -7.52 29.62 12.71
C LEU A 249 -7.62 29.24 11.22
N VAL A 250 -7.97 27.98 10.93
CA VAL A 250 -8.08 27.47 9.56
C VAL A 250 -9.54 27.48 9.12
N THR A 251 -9.85 28.16 8.01
CA THR A 251 -11.16 28.13 7.37
C THR A 251 -11.10 27.65 5.94
N GLY A 252 -11.39 26.35 5.77
CA GLY A 252 -11.39 25.70 4.46
C GLY A 252 -10.03 25.81 3.79
N LYS A 253 -9.83 26.86 2.98
CA LYS A 253 -8.60 27.12 2.22
C LYS A 253 -7.71 28.23 2.80
N ARG A 254 -8.16 28.97 3.81
CA ARG A 254 -7.45 30.12 4.38
C ARG A 254 -6.97 29.84 5.80
N ALA A 255 -5.89 30.50 6.19
CA ALA A 255 -5.40 30.47 7.56
C ALA A 255 -5.24 31.90 8.06
N VAL A 256 -5.82 32.20 9.22
CA VAL A 256 -5.80 33.52 9.83
C VAL A 256 -5.19 33.43 11.22
N VAL A 257 -4.34 34.40 11.55
CA VAL A 257 -3.79 34.61 12.89
C VAL A 257 -4.11 36.02 13.35
N TYR A 258 -4.25 36.20 14.66
CA TYR A 258 -4.44 37.51 15.25
C TYR A 258 -3.11 38.05 15.78
N VAL A 259 -2.64 39.15 15.19
CA VAL A 259 -1.36 39.79 15.53
C VAL A 259 -1.62 41.05 16.34
N GLU A 260 -0.82 41.27 17.38
CA GLU A 260 -0.89 42.49 18.18
C GLU A 260 -0.28 43.69 17.43
N VAL A 261 -1.05 44.78 17.33
CA VAL A 261 -0.60 46.02 16.68
C VAL A 261 0.25 46.83 17.68
N PRO A 262 1.56 47.03 17.40
CA PRO A 262 2.44 47.74 18.32
C PRO A 262 2.08 49.24 18.43
N GLY A 263 2.41 49.86 19.57
CA GLY A 263 2.26 51.31 19.76
C GLY A 263 0.84 51.82 20.04
N ARG A 264 -0.14 50.92 20.25
CA ARG A 264 -1.51 51.29 20.64
C ARG A 264 -1.64 51.42 22.15
N LYS A 265 -2.39 52.43 22.62
CA LYS A 265 -2.67 52.67 24.06
C LYS A 265 -3.51 51.56 24.70
N MET A 266 -4.29 50.81 23.92
CA MET A 266 -5.04 49.64 24.35
C MET A 266 -4.62 48.43 23.51
N PRO A 267 -4.55 47.21 24.07
CA PRO A 267 -4.23 46.00 23.32
C PRO A 267 -5.18 45.86 22.13
N THR A 268 -4.62 46.00 20.93
CA THR A 268 -5.37 45.97 19.68
C THR A 268 -4.82 44.84 18.83
N TYR A 269 -5.69 44.01 18.29
CA TYR A 269 -5.31 42.86 17.47
C TYR A 269 -5.92 43.01 16.08
N GLU A 270 -5.15 42.64 15.07
CA GLU A 270 -5.59 42.57 13.68
C GLU A 270 -5.55 41.13 13.18
N GLY A 271 -6.61 40.71 12.47
CA GLY A 271 -6.63 39.43 11.79
C GLY A 271 -5.81 39.51 10.52
N ARG A 272 -4.81 38.64 10.40
CA ARG A 272 -3.93 38.58 9.23
C ARG A 272 -3.97 37.20 8.62
N GLU A 273 -4.16 37.16 7.31
CA GLU A 273 -4.07 35.93 6.53
C GLU A 273 -2.61 35.53 6.34
N ILE A 274 -2.33 34.25 6.55
CA ILE A 274 -0.99 33.67 6.45
C ILE A 274 -1.00 32.45 5.55
N VAL A 275 0.13 32.19 4.92
CA VAL A 275 0.34 30.96 4.15
C VAL A 275 1.08 29.97 5.05
N LEU A 276 0.40 28.90 5.42
CA LEU A 276 0.98 27.83 6.22
C LEU A 276 1.80 26.89 5.34
N GLY A 277 2.98 26.55 5.84
CA GLY A 277 3.67 25.34 5.49
C GLY A 277 3.18 24.16 6.34
N PRO A 278 3.91 23.06 6.30
CA PRO A 278 3.48 21.86 6.99
C PRO A 278 3.56 21.95 8.50
N ARG A 279 2.75 21.10 9.15
CA ARG A 279 2.66 21.03 10.60
C ARG A 279 3.84 20.25 11.17
N ALA A 280 4.58 20.89 12.07
CA ALA A 280 5.66 20.30 12.84
C ALA A 280 5.18 20.09 14.29
N GLU A 281 4.51 18.95 14.51
CA GLU A 281 3.97 18.54 15.82
C GLU A 281 3.00 19.58 16.42
N LYS A 282 3.49 20.48 17.28
CA LYS A 282 2.73 21.52 17.97
C LYS A 282 2.70 22.87 17.25
N ASP A 283 3.55 23.04 16.24
CA ASP A 283 3.74 24.29 15.52
C ASP A 283 3.41 24.11 14.03
N TYR A 284 3.04 25.21 13.35
CA TYR A 284 3.03 25.28 11.89
C TYR A 284 4.21 26.09 11.40
N ILE A 285 4.80 25.65 10.29
CA ILE A 285 5.70 26.49 9.51
C ILE A 285 4.88 27.58 8.83
N VAL A 286 5.40 28.79 8.77
CA VAL A 286 4.78 29.93 8.10
C VAL A 286 5.63 30.30 6.89
N TYR A 287 5.06 30.20 5.68
CA TYR A 287 5.74 30.61 4.46
C TYR A 287 5.63 32.12 4.21
N SER A 288 4.50 32.74 4.56
CA SER A 288 4.33 34.19 4.43
C SER A 288 3.19 34.72 5.31
N GLY A 289 3.18 36.05 5.50
CA GLY A 289 2.16 36.77 6.25
C GLY A 289 2.54 37.12 7.69
N LEU A 290 3.66 36.60 8.20
CA LEU A 290 4.22 36.99 9.50
C LEU A 290 5.71 37.33 9.37
N SER A 291 6.18 38.12 10.31
CA SER A 291 7.60 38.45 10.52
C SER A 291 8.05 37.97 11.90
N GLU A 292 9.34 37.67 12.02
CA GLU A 292 9.94 37.32 13.30
C GLU A 292 9.77 38.46 14.32
N GLY A 293 9.44 38.11 15.56
CA GLY A 293 9.21 39.07 16.65
C GLY A 293 7.77 39.58 16.77
N GLU A 294 6.89 39.28 15.81
CA GLU A 294 5.46 39.62 15.92
C GLU A 294 4.76 38.77 17.01
N ARG A 295 3.94 39.42 17.85
CA ARG A 295 3.18 38.73 18.90
C ARG A 295 1.83 38.27 18.36
N VAL A 296 1.60 36.96 18.40
CA VAL A 296 0.35 36.32 17.97
C VAL A 296 -0.49 35.84 19.14
N VAL A 297 -1.81 35.84 18.98
CA VAL A 297 -2.74 35.35 20.00
C VAL A 297 -2.82 33.83 19.96
N VAL A 298 -2.28 33.18 20.98
CA VAL A 298 -2.31 31.70 21.14
C VAL A 298 -3.52 31.18 21.90
N ASN A 299 -4.20 32.04 22.67
CA ASN A 299 -5.34 31.71 23.51
C ASN A 299 -6.47 32.73 23.31
N GLY A 300 -7.70 32.25 23.07
CA GLY A 300 -8.87 33.12 22.92
C GLY A 300 -9.01 33.79 21.54
N ASN A 301 -8.23 33.36 20.54
CA ASN A 301 -8.34 33.80 19.15
C ASN A 301 -9.75 33.63 18.56
N PHE A 302 -10.47 32.55 18.87
CA PHE A 302 -11.86 32.36 18.45
C PHE A 302 -12.82 33.38 19.06
N LYS A 303 -12.59 33.79 20.31
CA LYS A 303 -13.40 34.82 20.99
C LYS A 303 -13.15 36.20 20.38
N LEU A 304 -11.90 36.51 20.03
CA LEU A 304 -11.56 37.73 19.31
C LEU A 304 -12.23 37.76 17.94
N ASP A 305 -12.16 36.66 17.20
CA ASP A 305 -12.82 36.54 15.89
C ASP A 305 -14.33 36.72 15.98
N SER A 306 -14.97 36.04 16.93
CA SER A 306 -16.42 36.17 17.18
C SER A 306 -16.82 37.60 17.54
N ALA A 307 -16.02 38.30 18.34
CA ALA A 307 -16.29 39.69 18.69
C ALA A 307 -16.15 40.64 17.49
N LEU A 308 -15.19 40.38 16.59
CA LEU A 308 -15.03 41.15 15.35
C LEU A 308 -16.17 40.90 14.36
N GLN A 309 -16.63 39.65 14.23
CA GLN A 309 -17.81 39.29 13.44
C GLN A 309 -19.07 40.03 13.92
N ILE A 310 -19.32 40.06 15.24
CA ILE A 310 -20.45 40.78 15.84
C ILE A 310 -20.36 42.28 15.56
N GLN A 311 -19.15 42.83 15.55
CA GLN A 311 -18.89 44.24 15.24
C GLN A 311 -18.86 44.53 13.73
N ALA A 312 -19.17 43.55 12.88
CA ALA A 312 -19.07 43.64 11.41
C ALA A 312 -17.69 44.10 10.91
N LYS A 313 -16.63 43.85 11.69
CA LYS A 313 -15.24 44.13 11.33
C LYS A 313 -14.65 42.97 10.52
N PRO A 314 -13.56 43.19 9.79
CA PRO A 314 -12.81 42.13 9.12
C PRO A 314 -12.54 40.97 10.08
N SER A 315 -12.96 39.77 9.68
CA SER A 315 -12.87 38.55 10.46
C SER A 315 -12.64 37.36 9.54
N MET A 316 -12.44 36.18 10.13
CA MET A 316 -12.28 34.93 9.41
C MET A 316 -13.42 34.64 8.42
N MET A 317 -14.67 34.96 8.78
CA MET A 317 -15.87 34.69 7.94
C MET A 317 -16.25 35.87 7.03
N SER A 318 -15.89 37.10 7.40
CA SER A 318 -16.15 38.32 6.62
C SER A 318 -14.84 39.08 6.36
N PRO A 319 -14.10 38.78 5.27
CA PRO A 319 -12.78 39.37 5.02
C PRO A 319 -12.79 40.90 4.84
N GLU A 320 -13.86 41.45 4.24
CA GLU A 320 -14.00 42.89 3.99
C GLU A 320 -14.76 43.62 5.13
N GLY A 321 -15.22 42.88 6.14
CA GLY A 321 -16.23 43.35 7.10
C GLY A 321 -17.65 43.33 6.52
N GLY A 322 -18.64 43.56 7.37
CA GLY A 322 -20.07 43.47 7.03
C GLY A 322 -20.82 42.36 7.79
N ALA A 323 -22.12 42.57 7.99
CA ALA A 323 -22.99 41.64 8.70
C ALA A 323 -23.13 40.31 7.95
N ALA A 324 -23.08 39.19 8.67
CA ALA A 324 -23.38 37.87 8.12
C ALA A 324 -24.80 37.83 7.54
N PRO A 325 -25.09 37.02 6.49
CA PRO A 325 -26.45 36.86 5.99
C PRO A 325 -27.32 36.24 7.10
N ALA A 326 -28.27 37.02 7.64
CA ALA A 326 -29.23 36.54 8.62
C ALA A 326 -30.18 35.54 7.96
N GLY A 327 -30.20 34.30 8.47
CA GLY A 327 -31.16 33.29 8.08
C GLY A 327 -32.59 33.65 8.49
N HIS A 328 -33.48 33.58 7.51
CA HIS A 328 -34.93 33.34 7.53
C HIS A 328 -35.85 34.13 8.47
N ALA A 329 -36.73 34.91 7.84
CA ALA A 329 -37.90 35.55 8.41
C ALA A 329 -38.99 34.52 8.81
N HIS A 330 -39.56 34.74 9.99
CA HIS A 330 -40.73 34.07 10.54
C HIS A 330 -42.01 34.33 9.70
N HIS A 331 -42.80 33.27 9.47
CA HIS A 331 -44.26 33.37 9.48
C HIS A 331 -44.83 32.24 10.34
N GLY A 332 -45.78 32.61 11.20
CA GLY A 332 -46.18 31.88 12.39
C GLY A 332 -47.19 30.75 12.19
N GLY A 333 -47.06 29.75 13.07
CA GLY A 333 -48.04 28.71 13.37
C GLY A 333 -47.74 28.16 14.76
N THR A 334 -48.61 28.45 15.72
CA THR A 334 -48.54 28.05 17.14
C THR A 334 -48.87 26.55 17.35
N PRO A 335 -48.58 25.98 18.55
CA PRO A 335 -47.80 24.75 18.68
C PRO A 335 -48.55 23.58 19.33
N GLU A 336 -48.02 22.36 19.22
CA GLU A 336 -48.29 21.31 20.22
C GLU A 336 -47.15 20.29 20.35
N LYS A 337 -46.66 20.15 21.60
CA LYS A 337 -46.19 18.92 22.29
C LYS A 337 -44.98 18.16 21.67
N ALA A 338 -43.95 17.74 22.41
CA ALA A 338 -43.73 17.60 23.84
C ALA A 338 -42.23 17.35 24.12
N ALA A 339 -41.83 17.62 25.37
CA ALA A 339 -40.97 16.80 26.23
C ALA A 339 -39.51 16.53 25.80
N THR A 340 -38.53 17.25 26.38
CA THR A 340 -37.74 16.94 27.61
C THR A 340 -36.53 16.00 27.41
N GLY A 341 -35.38 16.43 27.95
CA GLY A 341 -34.28 15.56 28.41
C GLY A 341 -32.95 15.78 27.70
N HIS A 342 -32.06 16.68 28.17
CA HIS A 342 -30.95 16.40 29.10
C HIS A 342 -30.09 15.16 28.79
N GLY A 343 -28.80 15.39 28.50
CA GLY A 343 -27.73 14.37 28.55
C GLY A 343 -26.44 14.83 27.87
N LYS A 344 -25.59 15.61 28.56
CA LYS A 344 -24.28 15.18 29.09
C LYS A 344 -23.44 14.36 28.09
N GLY A 345 -22.41 15.01 27.56
CA GLY A 345 -21.36 14.38 26.78
C GLY A 345 -20.52 13.40 27.58
N LYS A 346 -20.09 12.35 26.88
CA LYS A 346 -18.87 11.57 27.12
C LYS A 346 -18.40 10.96 25.78
N THR A 347 -17.20 11.35 25.39
CA THR A 347 -16.09 10.59 24.78
C THR A 347 -16.40 9.28 24.02
N GLY A 348 -15.85 9.17 22.79
CA GLY A 348 -15.46 7.89 22.17
C GLY A 348 -15.72 7.80 20.66
N ASP A 349 -14.63 7.64 19.91
CA ASP A 349 -14.44 6.82 18.69
C ASP A 349 -15.32 6.98 17.43
N GLY A 350 -14.62 6.96 16.28
CA GLY A 350 -15.14 6.47 15.01
C GLY A 350 -15.89 7.49 14.16
N ALA A 351 -15.18 8.23 13.31
CA ALA A 351 -15.81 8.90 12.18
C ALA A 351 -16.28 7.85 11.15
N THR A 352 -17.49 7.32 11.34
CA THR A 352 -18.27 6.67 10.29
C THR A 352 -18.44 7.65 9.14
N GLN A 353 -18.06 7.23 7.92
CA GLN A 353 -18.41 7.92 6.67
C GLN A 353 -19.88 8.33 6.70
N GLU A 354 -20.16 9.63 6.60
CA GLU A 354 -21.53 10.15 6.56
C GLU A 354 -22.25 9.59 5.32
N LYS A 355 -23.17 8.70 5.59
CA LYS A 355 -23.95 7.90 4.66
C LYS A 355 -25.03 8.79 4.03
N ILE A 356 -24.83 9.26 2.81
CA ILE A 356 -25.82 10.04 2.04
C ILE A 356 -27.16 9.29 2.00
N GLU A 357 -28.23 9.90 2.52
CA GLU A 357 -29.59 9.32 2.47
C GLU A 357 -30.12 9.32 1.03
N THR A 358 -30.67 8.18 0.60
CA THR A 358 -31.13 7.97 -0.79
C THR A 358 -32.56 7.42 -0.83
N PRO A 359 -33.41 7.92 -1.75
CA PRO A 359 -34.77 7.41 -1.89
C PRO A 359 -34.83 5.92 -2.23
N GLU A 360 -35.84 5.23 -1.72
CA GLU A 360 -36.07 3.80 -2.01
C GLU A 360 -36.21 3.50 -3.50
N ALA A 361 -36.93 4.35 -4.24
CA ALA A 361 -37.07 4.21 -5.69
C ALA A 361 -35.71 4.13 -6.41
N PHE A 362 -34.75 4.96 -6.00
CA PHE A 362 -33.40 4.96 -6.55
C PHE A 362 -32.61 3.71 -6.14
N ARG A 363 -32.71 3.29 -4.87
CA ARG A 363 -32.07 2.06 -4.38
C ARG A 363 -32.58 0.80 -5.09
N ARG A 364 -33.86 0.80 -5.50
CA ARG A 364 -34.46 -0.27 -6.31
C ARG A 364 -33.93 -0.28 -7.74
N GLU A 365 -33.75 0.89 -8.36
CA GLU A 365 -33.11 1.01 -9.68
C GLU A 365 -31.65 0.53 -9.66
N LEU A 366 -30.88 0.89 -8.62
CA LEU A 366 -29.54 0.36 -8.38
C LEU A 366 -29.53 -1.15 -8.14
N GLY A 367 -30.52 -1.69 -7.42
CA GLY A 367 -30.69 -3.13 -7.23
C GLY A 367 -30.87 -3.88 -8.55
N ALA A 368 -31.65 -3.31 -9.48
CA ALA A 368 -31.85 -3.89 -10.81
C ALA A 368 -30.58 -3.84 -11.68
N PHE A 369 -29.78 -2.77 -11.59
CA PHE A 369 -28.47 -2.70 -12.23
C PHE A 369 -27.51 -3.75 -11.65
N LEU A 370 -27.45 -3.85 -10.31
CA LEU A 370 -26.63 -4.83 -9.61
C LEU A 370 -27.00 -6.27 -10.03
N ASP A 371 -28.28 -6.59 -10.20
CA ASP A 371 -28.69 -7.90 -10.68
C ASP A 371 -28.17 -8.22 -12.09
N ALA A 372 -28.12 -7.24 -12.99
CA ALA A 372 -27.51 -7.41 -14.31
C ALA A 372 -25.98 -7.60 -14.23
N TYR A 373 -25.30 -6.87 -13.34
CA TYR A 373 -23.88 -7.07 -13.06
C TYR A 373 -23.58 -8.46 -12.48
N LEU A 374 -24.41 -8.97 -11.58
CA LEU A 374 -24.23 -10.30 -11.01
C LEU A 374 -24.36 -11.39 -12.08
N SER A 375 -25.30 -11.23 -13.02
CA SER A 375 -25.41 -12.12 -14.18
C SER A 375 -24.16 -12.07 -15.07
N PHE A 376 -23.52 -10.91 -15.22
CA PHE A 376 -22.26 -10.77 -15.94
C PHE A 376 -21.12 -11.53 -15.27
N VAL A 377 -20.95 -11.37 -13.96
CA VAL A 377 -19.96 -12.12 -13.16
C VAL A 377 -20.19 -13.62 -13.25
N GLU A 378 -21.43 -14.08 -13.11
CA GLU A 378 -21.78 -15.50 -13.20
C GLU A 378 -21.49 -16.08 -14.59
N ALA A 379 -21.74 -15.32 -15.66
CA ALA A 379 -21.39 -15.73 -17.01
C ALA A 379 -19.87 -15.87 -17.18
N LEU A 380 -19.08 -14.94 -16.66
CA LEU A 380 -17.62 -15.02 -16.69
C LEU A 380 -17.05 -16.19 -15.87
N ALA A 381 -17.66 -16.49 -14.72
CA ALA A 381 -17.28 -17.64 -13.90
C ALA A 381 -17.57 -18.98 -14.61
N ARG A 382 -18.55 -19.02 -15.52
CA ARG A 382 -18.91 -20.21 -16.32
C ARG A 382 -18.24 -20.25 -17.69
N ASP A 383 -17.35 -19.31 -18.00
CA ASP A 383 -16.77 -19.11 -19.34
C ASP A 383 -17.83 -18.92 -20.44
N ASP A 384 -18.97 -18.29 -20.12
CA ASP A 384 -20.06 -18.01 -21.06
C ASP A 384 -19.93 -16.60 -21.66
N GLY A 385 -19.26 -16.50 -22.81
CA GLY A 385 -19.06 -15.23 -23.51
C GLY A 385 -20.36 -14.61 -24.07
N LYS A 386 -21.35 -15.43 -24.43
CA LYS A 386 -22.64 -14.95 -24.95
C LYS A 386 -23.45 -14.33 -23.81
N GLY A 387 -23.58 -15.05 -22.69
CA GLY A 387 -24.21 -14.55 -21.48
C GLY A 387 -23.54 -13.28 -20.95
N ALA A 388 -22.20 -13.20 -21.02
CA ALA A 388 -21.46 -12.01 -20.63
C ALA A 388 -21.84 -10.78 -21.49
N LYS A 389 -21.92 -10.94 -22.82
CA LYS A 389 -22.31 -9.87 -23.75
C LYS A 389 -23.76 -9.42 -23.56
N GLU A 390 -24.67 -10.36 -23.34
CA GLU A 390 -26.08 -10.07 -23.03
C GLU A 390 -26.20 -9.30 -21.70
N ALA A 391 -25.49 -9.72 -20.67
CA ALA A 391 -25.49 -9.05 -19.37
C ALA A 391 -24.93 -7.62 -19.43
N VAL A 392 -23.85 -7.38 -20.19
CA VAL A 392 -23.31 -6.02 -20.44
C VAL A 392 -24.34 -5.13 -21.13
N THR A 393 -25.09 -5.68 -22.09
CA THR A 393 -26.17 -4.95 -22.77
C THR A 393 -27.30 -4.59 -21.80
N GLN A 394 -27.67 -5.50 -20.91
CA GLN A 394 -28.66 -5.24 -19.85
C GLN A 394 -28.16 -4.20 -18.85
N MET A 395 -26.90 -4.27 -18.40
CA MET A 395 -26.31 -3.25 -17.52
C MET A 395 -26.39 -1.86 -18.14
N LYS A 396 -26.01 -1.74 -19.43
CA LYS A 396 -26.09 -0.46 -20.16
C LYS A 396 -27.51 0.10 -20.20
N LYS A 397 -28.49 -0.75 -20.50
CA LYS A 397 -29.90 -0.38 -20.50
C LYS A 397 -30.37 0.09 -19.12
N ARG A 398 -30.07 -0.67 -18.06
CA ARG A 398 -30.46 -0.33 -16.68
C ARG A 398 -29.83 0.98 -16.21
N LEU A 399 -28.57 1.23 -16.56
CA LEU A 399 -27.91 2.50 -16.22
C LEU A 399 -28.61 3.70 -16.86
N SER A 400 -29.06 3.58 -18.10
CA SER A 400 -29.79 4.66 -18.80
C SER A 400 -31.23 4.87 -18.30
N GLU A 401 -31.80 3.89 -17.61
CA GLU A 401 -33.16 3.96 -17.04
C GLU A 401 -33.18 4.59 -15.63
N VAL A 402 -32.01 4.82 -15.00
CA VAL A 402 -31.95 5.41 -13.66
C VAL A 402 -32.46 6.84 -13.69
N ASN A 403 -33.46 7.14 -12.86
CA ASN A 403 -34.09 8.44 -12.83
C ASN A 403 -33.28 9.44 -12.00
N MET A 404 -32.54 10.31 -12.71
CA MET A 404 -31.67 11.34 -12.12
C MET A 404 -32.42 12.35 -11.24
N ALA A 405 -33.72 12.54 -11.47
CA ALA A 405 -34.55 13.47 -10.70
C ALA A 405 -34.85 12.98 -9.28
N LEU A 406 -34.55 11.71 -8.97
CA LEU A 406 -34.68 11.16 -7.62
C LEU A 406 -33.58 11.64 -6.67
N LEU A 407 -32.48 12.20 -7.19
CA LEU A 407 -31.35 12.66 -6.38
C LEU A 407 -31.22 14.19 -6.44
N SER A 408 -30.85 14.79 -5.32
CA SER A 408 -30.57 16.22 -5.20
C SER A 408 -29.29 16.48 -4.40
N GLY A 409 -28.73 17.68 -4.52
CA GLY A 409 -27.54 18.11 -3.78
C GLY A 409 -26.31 17.23 -4.03
N GLU A 410 -25.59 16.89 -2.96
CA GLU A 410 -24.36 16.09 -3.01
C GLU A 410 -24.59 14.68 -3.59
N ALA A 411 -25.74 14.06 -3.31
CA ALA A 411 -26.10 12.75 -3.85
C ALA A 411 -26.16 12.75 -5.39
N HIS A 412 -26.72 13.82 -5.97
CA HIS A 412 -26.81 13.98 -7.41
C HIS A 412 -25.42 14.10 -8.06
N VAL A 413 -24.55 14.94 -7.49
CA VAL A 413 -23.18 15.14 -8.01
C VAL A 413 -22.36 13.85 -7.91
N ALA A 414 -22.43 13.16 -6.77
CA ALA A 414 -21.73 11.89 -6.58
C ALA A 414 -22.23 10.81 -7.55
N TRP A 415 -23.53 10.77 -7.83
CA TRP A 415 -24.12 9.82 -8.77
C TRP A 415 -23.71 10.14 -10.21
N MET A 416 -23.72 11.41 -10.62
CA MET A 416 -23.28 11.81 -11.97
C MET A 416 -21.85 11.33 -12.26
N ARG A 417 -20.92 11.51 -11.32
CA ARG A 417 -19.55 11.01 -11.46
C ARG A 417 -19.48 9.48 -11.56
N GLY A 418 -20.23 8.78 -10.69
CA GLY A 418 -20.26 7.32 -10.68
C GLY A 418 -20.89 6.73 -11.95
N ALA A 419 -21.99 7.32 -12.42
CA ALA A 419 -22.69 6.89 -13.61
C ALA A 419 -21.85 7.10 -14.88
N GLU A 420 -21.12 8.21 -14.98
CA GLU A 420 -20.18 8.46 -16.10
C GLU A 420 -19.07 7.39 -16.16
N GLU A 421 -18.49 7.04 -15.00
CA GLU A 421 -17.45 6.02 -14.91
C GLU A 421 -17.97 4.61 -15.24
N LEU A 422 -19.18 4.27 -14.76
CA LEU A 422 -19.87 3.04 -15.16
C LEU A 422 -20.15 3.02 -16.67
N ASP A 423 -20.63 4.13 -17.22
CA ASP A 423 -20.94 4.26 -18.66
C ASP A 423 -19.71 4.02 -19.53
N ARG A 424 -18.59 4.62 -19.13
CA ARG A 424 -17.26 4.48 -19.77
C ARG A 424 -16.81 3.02 -19.76
N THR A 425 -16.82 2.38 -18.60
CA THR A 425 -16.38 0.99 -18.45
C THR A 425 -17.29 0.02 -19.20
N LEU A 426 -18.61 0.25 -19.18
CA LEU A 426 -19.56 -0.56 -19.94
C LEU A 426 -19.36 -0.41 -21.45
N ARG A 427 -19.01 0.77 -21.97
CA ARG A 427 -18.67 0.93 -23.40
C ARG A 427 -17.43 0.13 -23.79
N GLN A 428 -16.44 0.03 -22.90
CA GLN A 428 -15.28 -0.81 -23.13
C GLN A 428 -15.67 -2.30 -23.13
N ALA A 429 -16.47 -2.74 -22.16
CA ALA A 429 -16.99 -4.10 -22.13
C ALA A 429 -17.88 -4.45 -23.35
N GLN A 430 -18.67 -3.51 -23.88
CA GLN A 430 -19.48 -3.72 -25.09
C GLN A 430 -18.65 -3.99 -26.35
N LYS A 431 -17.43 -3.46 -26.40
CA LYS A 431 -16.47 -3.66 -27.50
C LYS A 431 -15.69 -4.97 -27.38
N ALA A 432 -15.81 -5.67 -26.25
CA ALA A 432 -15.06 -6.90 -26.01
C ALA A 432 -15.39 -7.97 -27.06
N GLY A 433 -14.35 -8.47 -27.74
CA GLY A 433 -14.42 -9.54 -28.72
C GLY A 433 -14.36 -10.94 -28.10
N ASP A 434 -13.78 -11.07 -26.90
CA ASP A 434 -13.56 -12.34 -26.22
C ASP A 434 -13.70 -12.25 -24.68
N LEU A 435 -13.60 -13.42 -24.02
CA LEU A 435 -13.69 -13.54 -22.55
C LEU A 435 -12.57 -12.81 -21.80
N SER A 436 -11.36 -12.73 -22.38
CA SER A 436 -10.22 -12.06 -21.75
C SER A 436 -10.44 -10.55 -21.66
N GLU A 437 -11.00 -9.96 -22.71
CA GLU A 437 -11.37 -8.55 -22.74
C GLU A 437 -12.51 -8.23 -21.76
N PHE A 438 -13.52 -9.10 -21.65
CA PHE A 438 -14.56 -8.95 -20.62
C PHE A 438 -14.00 -9.02 -19.19
N ARG A 439 -13.06 -9.94 -18.94
CA ARG A 439 -12.39 -10.07 -17.64
C ARG A 439 -11.55 -8.86 -17.28
N SER A 440 -10.91 -8.27 -18.29
CA SER A 440 -10.14 -7.04 -18.12
C SER A 440 -11.03 -5.85 -17.76
N ALA A 441 -12.23 -5.77 -18.34
CA ALA A 441 -13.21 -4.74 -18.02
C ALA A 441 -13.91 -4.96 -16.66
N LEU A 442 -13.91 -6.18 -16.11
CA LEU A 442 -14.61 -6.51 -14.87
C LEU A 442 -14.05 -5.77 -13.64
N ALA A 443 -12.73 -5.65 -13.51
CA ALA A 443 -12.13 -5.03 -12.32
C ALA A 443 -12.55 -3.56 -12.11
N PRO A 444 -12.33 -2.63 -13.07
CA PRO A 444 -12.77 -1.25 -12.90
C PRO A 444 -14.29 -1.13 -12.72
N LEU A 445 -15.07 -2.00 -13.37
CA LEU A 445 -16.53 -2.05 -13.21
C LEU A 445 -16.94 -2.44 -11.78
N SER A 446 -16.25 -3.44 -11.22
CA SER A 446 -16.53 -3.97 -9.88
C SER A 446 -16.17 -2.98 -8.79
N ASP A 447 -15.02 -2.33 -8.89
CA ASP A 447 -14.57 -1.35 -7.90
C ASP A 447 -15.49 -0.11 -7.92
N THR A 448 -15.82 0.40 -9.12
CA THR A 448 -16.75 1.53 -9.28
C THR A 448 -18.14 1.21 -8.72
N LEU A 449 -18.69 0.03 -9.07
CA LEU A 449 -20.00 -0.39 -8.57
C LEU A 449 -19.97 -0.58 -7.04
N THR A 450 -18.90 -1.15 -6.49
CA THR A 450 -18.76 -1.32 -5.05
C THR A 450 -18.85 0.02 -4.31
N GLY A 451 -18.11 1.03 -4.76
CA GLY A 451 -18.16 2.38 -4.16
C GLY A 451 -19.55 3.01 -4.26
N ILE A 452 -20.26 2.83 -5.39
CA ILE A 452 -21.64 3.29 -5.57
C ILE A 452 -22.58 2.60 -4.58
N LEU A 453 -22.49 1.27 -4.42
CA LEU A 453 -23.34 0.53 -3.49
C LEU A 453 -23.07 0.90 -2.02
N GLU A 454 -21.82 1.19 -1.65
CA GLU A 454 -21.50 1.63 -0.30
C GLU A 454 -21.99 3.07 -0.01
N THR A 455 -21.92 3.94 -1.01
CA THR A 455 -22.34 5.36 -0.89
C THR A 455 -23.86 5.49 -0.88
N PHE A 456 -24.53 4.86 -1.85
CA PHE A 456 -25.96 5.05 -2.09
C PHE A 456 -26.83 3.92 -1.52
N GLY A 457 -26.25 2.76 -1.24
CA GLY A 457 -27.02 1.54 -0.94
C GLY A 457 -27.81 1.01 -2.11
N TYR A 458 -28.47 -0.12 -1.86
CA TYR A 458 -29.31 -0.79 -2.85
C TYR A 458 -30.41 -1.60 -2.17
N GLU A 459 -31.44 -1.94 -2.92
CA GLU A 459 -32.55 -2.76 -2.47
C GLU A 459 -32.57 -4.11 -3.21
N ARG A 460 -32.41 -5.21 -2.49
CA ARG A 460 -32.51 -6.60 -2.99
C ARG A 460 -32.97 -7.53 -1.87
N LYS A 461 -33.39 -8.75 -2.23
CA LYS A 461 -33.81 -9.80 -1.28
C LYS A 461 -32.66 -10.38 -0.44
N ALA A 462 -31.43 -10.29 -0.93
CA ALA A 462 -30.25 -10.87 -0.29
C ALA A 462 -29.02 -9.96 -0.47
N PRO A 463 -28.09 -9.96 0.50
CA PRO A 463 -26.84 -9.20 0.37
C PRO A 463 -25.99 -9.73 -0.79
N VAL A 464 -24.97 -8.96 -1.17
CA VAL A 464 -23.91 -9.41 -2.07
C VAL A 464 -22.60 -9.52 -1.32
N TYR A 465 -21.76 -10.45 -1.73
CA TYR A 465 -20.49 -10.74 -1.09
C TYR A 465 -19.35 -10.19 -1.93
N ARG A 466 -18.42 -9.49 -1.27
CA ARG A 466 -17.18 -9.01 -1.86
C ARG A 466 -16.19 -10.17 -1.88
N MET A 467 -15.63 -10.40 -3.05
CA MET A 467 -14.63 -11.42 -3.28
C MET A 467 -13.35 -10.78 -3.80
N PHE A 468 -12.22 -11.46 -3.59
CA PHE A 468 -10.91 -11.00 -4.03
C PHE A 468 -10.10 -12.16 -4.62
N CYS A 469 -9.52 -11.94 -5.79
CA CYS A 469 -8.61 -12.88 -6.44
C CYS A 469 -7.20 -12.30 -6.39
N PRO A 470 -6.26 -12.90 -5.64
CA PRO A 470 -4.88 -12.38 -5.53
C PRO A 470 -4.06 -12.56 -6.82
N MET A 471 -4.45 -13.49 -7.70
CA MET A 471 -3.69 -13.84 -8.92
C MET A 471 -4.13 -13.06 -10.16
N ALA A 472 -5.21 -12.29 -10.09
CA ALA A 472 -5.68 -11.51 -11.23
C ALA A 472 -4.63 -10.47 -11.67
N PHE A 473 -4.52 -10.25 -12.98
CA PHE A 473 -3.63 -9.25 -13.59
C PHE A 473 -2.16 -9.35 -13.12
N ASP A 474 -1.54 -10.52 -13.30
CA ASP A 474 -0.14 -10.77 -12.92
C ASP A 474 0.15 -10.51 -11.44
N ALA A 475 -0.72 -11.05 -10.58
CA ALA A 475 -0.65 -10.91 -9.11
C ALA A 475 -0.86 -9.48 -8.56
N LYS A 476 -1.40 -8.55 -9.35
CA LYS A 476 -1.90 -7.26 -8.85
C LYS A 476 -3.16 -7.42 -8.00
N GLY A 477 -3.94 -8.46 -8.29
CA GLY A 477 -5.17 -8.80 -7.60
C GLY A 477 -6.37 -7.94 -8.06
N ALA A 478 -7.58 -8.45 -7.86
CA ALA A 478 -8.81 -7.75 -8.23
C ALA A 478 -10.03 -8.19 -7.42
N ASN A 479 -10.98 -7.27 -7.22
CA ASN A 479 -12.22 -7.52 -6.50
C ASN A 479 -13.40 -7.76 -7.46
N TRP A 480 -14.39 -8.52 -6.99
CA TRP A 480 -15.71 -8.60 -7.64
C TRP A 480 -16.82 -8.81 -6.60
N LEU A 481 -18.08 -8.64 -7.02
CA LEU A 481 -19.25 -8.94 -6.19
C LEU A 481 -19.99 -10.17 -6.72
N GLN A 482 -20.50 -11.02 -5.83
CA GLN A 482 -21.30 -12.18 -6.21
C GLN A 482 -22.46 -12.46 -5.23
N ARG A 483 -23.40 -13.31 -5.65
CA ARG A 483 -24.63 -13.64 -4.89
C ARG A 483 -24.39 -14.51 -3.67
N GLU A 484 -23.48 -15.47 -3.76
CA GLU A 484 -23.26 -16.49 -2.74
C GLU A 484 -21.93 -16.31 -2.01
N LYS A 485 -21.76 -16.92 -0.83
CA LYS A 485 -20.48 -16.92 -0.11
C LYS A 485 -19.44 -17.83 -0.74
N LYS A 486 -19.87 -18.89 -1.43
CA LYS A 486 -18.96 -19.84 -2.09
C LYS A 486 -18.33 -19.17 -3.30
N VAL A 487 -17.00 -19.05 -3.32
CA VAL A 487 -16.24 -18.38 -4.39
C VAL A 487 -16.56 -18.99 -5.75
N ALA A 488 -16.89 -18.13 -6.72
CA ALA A 488 -17.03 -18.48 -8.13
C ALA A 488 -16.20 -17.47 -8.94
N ASN A 489 -14.96 -17.81 -9.26
CA ASN A 489 -13.96 -16.87 -9.78
C ASN A 489 -14.24 -16.47 -11.26
N PRO A 490 -14.58 -15.20 -11.54
CA PRO A 490 -14.87 -14.75 -12.90
C PRO A 490 -13.61 -14.48 -13.74
N TYR A 491 -12.44 -14.26 -13.12
CA TYR A 491 -11.17 -13.98 -13.80
C TYR A 491 -10.54 -15.24 -14.40
N PHE A 492 -10.72 -16.38 -13.74
CA PHE A 492 -10.16 -17.66 -14.19
C PHE A 492 -11.24 -18.66 -14.67
N GLY A 493 -12.52 -18.37 -14.43
CA GLY A 493 -13.63 -19.20 -14.89
C GLY A 493 -13.52 -20.64 -14.39
N LYS A 494 -13.80 -21.60 -15.28
CA LYS A 494 -13.75 -23.03 -14.96
C LYS A 494 -12.34 -23.54 -14.69
N LYS A 495 -11.28 -22.81 -15.02
CA LYS A 495 -9.90 -23.23 -14.73
C LYS A 495 -9.59 -23.22 -13.23
N MET A 496 -10.14 -22.24 -12.50
CA MET A 496 -9.92 -22.10 -11.06
C MET A 496 -11.18 -21.55 -10.37
N PRO A 497 -12.30 -22.31 -10.38
CA PRO A 497 -13.61 -21.80 -9.99
C PRO A 497 -13.68 -21.38 -8.52
N ASP A 498 -13.02 -22.12 -7.63
CA ASP A 498 -13.04 -21.86 -6.19
C ASP A 498 -11.84 -21.01 -5.70
N CYS A 499 -11.00 -20.50 -6.61
CA CYS A 499 -9.81 -19.71 -6.24
C CYS A 499 -10.19 -18.27 -5.91
N GLY A 500 -9.88 -17.82 -4.69
CA GLY A 500 -10.17 -16.47 -4.22
C GLY A 500 -10.50 -16.46 -2.73
N ALA A 501 -10.81 -15.29 -2.19
CA ALA A 501 -11.23 -15.14 -0.81
C ALA A 501 -12.43 -14.22 -0.69
N GLU A 502 -13.39 -14.60 0.15
CA GLU A 502 -14.46 -13.73 0.61
C GLU A 502 -13.89 -12.65 1.54
N LYS A 503 -14.37 -11.41 1.38
CA LYS A 503 -13.84 -10.20 2.03
C LYS A 503 -14.91 -9.43 2.82
N GLY A 504 -16.09 -10.01 3.02
CA GLY A 504 -17.24 -9.40 3.68
C GLY A 504 -18.45 -9.25 2.75
N ALA A 505 -19.62 -9.06 3.36
CA ALA A 505 -20.85 -8.73 2.66
C ALA A 505 -21.04 -7.21 2.58
N ILE A 506 -21.61 -6.72 1.47
CA ILE A 506 -22.20 -5.38 1.44
C ILE A 506 -23.63 -5.53 2.02
N PRO A 507 -23.96 -4.91 3.16
CA PRO A 507 -25.25 -5.08 3.81
C PRO A 507 -26.38 -4.40 3.03
N LEU A 508 -27.58 -4.97 3.10
CA LEU A 508 -28.80 -4.35 2.57
C LEU A 508 -29.11 -3.09 3.38
N ARG A 509 -29.34 -1.96 2.70
CA ARG A 509 -29.76 -0.73 3.37
C ARG A 509 -31.26 -0.85 3.64
N GLY A 510 -31.68 -1.00 4.90
CA GLY A 510 -33.09 -1.09 5.31
C GLY A 510 -33.49 -2.35 6.11
N GLY A 511 -32.57 -3.26 6.41
CA GLY A 511 -32.78 -4.31 7.42
C GLY A 511 -31.98 -3.98 8.67
N THR A 512 -32.64 -3.90 9.82
CA THR A 512 -32.02 -3.91 11.15
C THR A 512 -31.05 -5.10 11.24
N PRO A 513 -29.90 -4.98 11.96
CA PRO A 513 -28.96 -6.07 12.17
C PRO A 513 -29.60 -7.38 12.66
#